data_AF-A0A1F8SF49-F1
#
_entry.id   AF-A0A1F8SF49-F1
#
_cell.length_a   1.000
_cell.length_b   1.000
_cell.length_c   1.000
_cell.angle_alpha   90.00
_cell.angle_beta   90.00
_cell.angle_gamma   90.00
#
_symmetry.space_group_name_H-M   'P 1'
#
loop_
_entity.id
_entity.type
_entity.pdbx_description
1 polymer ?
#
loop_
_entity_poly.entity_id
_entity_poly.type
_entity_poly.pdbx_seq_one_letter_code
_entity_poly.pdbx_strand_id
1 'polypeptide(L)'
;MSDHQATEILQAEALARRFLDGQLTRRELLRRAGAFSVVAVALSSLGAVVAACGGSSGTPAPASGGPAASDEPKSGGTLLAALTGEPDTLDPATSAIYTATQVFSHIFSTLVGIDENNEFYGVLATKWDQPDPLTWVFDLVDNATFHNGEKFTAEDVKYTFDRMLDPATGATSAASFEAIDSVEVVSPTQVKFNLKYTFGPLFINLVGESWIQNKKAIDAGDPARNPIGTGPFQFVEWVRATT
;
A
#
# COMPACT_ATOMS: atom_id res chain seq x y z
N MET A 1 0.31 31.96 -24.56
CA MET A 1 1.27 30.86 -24.80
C MET A 1 1.98 31.18 -26.10
N SER A 2 3.29 31.33 -26.10
CA SER A 2 4.01 31.66 -27.35
C SER A 2 4.10 30.40 -28.24
N ASP A 3 4.18 30.60 -29.56
CA ASP A 3 4.25 29.52 -30.55
C ASP A 3 5.45 28.57 -30.28
N HIS A 4 6.50 29.13 -29.69
CA HIS A 4 7.67 28.40 -29.22
C HIS A 4 7.35 27.44 -28.07
N GLN A 5 6.55 27.87 -27.10
CA GLN A 5 6.18 27.04 -25.95
C GLN A 5 5.26 25.89 -26.34
N ALA A 6 4.35 26.12 -27.29
CA ALA A 6 3.49 25.05 -27.82
C ALA A 6 4.33 23.99 -28.55
N THR A 7 5.36 24.42 -29.29
CA THR A 7 6.26 23.52 -30.01
C THR A 7 7.12 22.69 -29.06
N GLU A 8 7.63 23.27 -27.98
CA GLU A 8 8.44 22.54 -26.99
C GLU A 8 7.63 21.49 -26.23
N ILE A 9 6.37 21.78 -25.89
CA ILE A 9 5.48 20.83 -25.21
C ILE A 9 5.21 19.63 -26.13
N LEU A 10 4.86 19.88 -27.39
CA LEU A 10 4.61 18.80 -28.36
C LEU A 10 5.85 17.94 -28.62
N GLN A 11 7.03 18.55 -28.63
CA GLN A 11 8.29 17.83 -28.77
C GLN A 11 8.62 16.97 -27.53
N ALA A 12 8.32 17.47 -26.32
CA ALA A 12 8.50 16.71 -25.09
C ALA A 12 7.53 15.51 -25.01
N GLU A 13 6.27 15.70 -25.40
CA GLU A 13 5.28 14.62 -25.43
C GLU A 13 5.62 13.54 -26.47
N ALA A 14 6.09 13.93 -27.65
CA ALA A 14 6.52 12.99 -28.69
C ALA A 14 7.75 12.17 -28.25
N LEU A 15 8.66 12.78 -27.48
CA LEU A 15 9.81 12.10 -26.90
C LEU A 15 9.39 11.07 -25.84
N ALA A 16 8.44 11.45 -24.98
CA ALA A 16 7.91 10.59 -23.93
C ALA A 16 7.18 9.36 -24.51
N ARG A 17 6.34 9.53 -25.53
CA ARG A 17 5.65 8.40 -26.18
C ARG A 17 6.62 7.40 -26.80
N ARG A 18 7.65 7.87 -27.49
CA ARG A 18 8.67 6.99 -28.08
C ARG A 18 9.49 6.21 -27.06
N PHE A 19 9.62 6.74 -25.84
CA PHE A 19 10.21 5.99 -24.72
C PHE A 19 9.25 4.92 -24.20
N LEU A 20 7.98 5.25 -24.02
CA LEU A 20 6.95 4.30 -23.58
C LEU A 20 6.76 3.15 -24.58
N ASP A 21 6.86 3.43 -25.87
CA ASP A 21 6.81 2.42 -26.94
C ASP A 21 8.11 1.59 -27.08
N GLY A 22 9.07 1.77 -26.18
CA GLY A 22 10.34 1.02 -26.14
C GLY A 22 11.33 1.38 -27.26
N GLN A 23 11.04 2.40 -28.06
CA GLN A 23 11.91 2.83 -29.18
C GLN A 23 13.10 3.68 -28.72
N LEU A 24 13.09 4.16 -27.48
CA LEU A 24 14.17 4.93 -26.89
C LEU A 24 14.61 4.30 -25.57
N THR A 25 15.92 4.25 -25.36
CA THR A 25 16.48 3.84 -24.06
C THR A 25 16.44 5.02 -23.08
N ARG A 26 16.37 4.73 -21.78
CA ARG A 26 16.37 5.73 -20.70
C ARG A 26 17.53 6.73 -20.82
N ARG A 27 18.71 6.26 -21.26
CA ARG A 27 19.89 7.10 -21.47
C ARG A 27 19.72 8.10 -22.62
N GLU A 28 19.06 7.69 -23.70
CA GLU A 28 18.81 8.53 -24.86
C GLU A 28 17.71 9.56 -24.57
N LEU A 29 16.69 9.17 -23.79
CA LEU A 29 15.67 10.09 -23.29
C LEU A 29 16.31 11.23 -22.48
N LEU A 30 17.16 10.91 -21.51
CA LEU A 30 17.78 11.91 -20.63
C LEU A 30 18.73 12.86 -21.39
N ARG A 31 19.45 12.36 -22.39
CA ARG A 31 20.29 13.21 -23.25
C ARG A 31 19.48 14.19 -24.09
N ARG A 32 18.30 13.80 -24.54
CA ARG A 32 17.42 14.64 -25.37
C ARG A 32 16.53 15.56 -24.54
N ALA A 33 16.16 15.13 -23.33
CA ALA A 33 15.41 15.93 -22.36
C ALA A 33 16.24 17.12 -21.83
N GLY A 34 17.57 16.96 -21.73
CA GLY A 34 18.49 18.03 -21.31
C GLY A 34 18.60 19.23 -22.28
N ALA A 35 17.92 19.19 -23.42
CA ALA A 35 17.82 20.31 -24.36
C ALA A 35 16.56 21.19 -24.15
N PHE A 36 15.64 20.81 -23.25
CA PHE A 36 14.43 21.58 -22.95
C PHE A 36 14.63 22.44 -21.70
N SER A 37 14.45 23.75 -21.84
CA SER A 37 14.76 24.73 -20.81
C SER A 37 13.73 24.71 -19.67
N VAL A 38 14.20 24.61 -18.44
CA VAL A 38 13.42 24.56 -17.19
C VAL A 38 12.51 25.80 -17.02
N VAL A 39 11.18 25.64 -17.08
CA VAL A 39 10.24 26.58 -16.45
C VAL A 39 8.96 25.85 -15.99
N ALA A 40 8.82 25.62 -14.68
CA ALA A 40 7.65 25.96 -13.85
C ALA A 40 7.62 25.14 -12.54
N VAL A 41 8.43 25.56 -11.56
CA VAL A 41 8.15 25.34 -10.13
C VAL A 41 7.85 26.72 -9.53
N ALA A 42 6.62 26.93 -9.06
CA ALA A 42 6.17 28.04 -8.20
C ALA A 42 4.85 27.56 -7.55
N LEU A 43 4.49 27.73 -6.26
CA LEU A 43 4.94 28.50 -5.10
C LEU A 43 4.71 27.61 -3.84
N SER A 44 5.43 27.65 -2.71
CA SER A 44 5.31 28.61 -1.59
C SER A 44 6.28 28.11 -0.47
N SER A 45 7.35 28.80 -0.06
CA SER A 45 7.48 29.90 0.92
C SER A 45 8.46 29.54 2.07
N LEU A 46 9.36 30.49 2.37
CA LEU A 46 10.28 30.65 3.53
C LEU A 46 11.64 29.93 3.55
N GLY A 47 12.71 30.71 3.41
CA GLY A 47 14.06 30.31 3.82
C GLY A 47 15.22 30.94 3.05
N ALA A 48 15.26 32.26 2.88
CA ALA A 48 16.41 32.97 2.32
C ALA A 48 17.52 33.09 3.37
N VAL A 49 18.71 32.51 3.14
CA VAL A 49 19.97 32.94 3.77
C VAL A 49 21.15 32.73 2.79
N VAL A 50 21.68 33.87 2.34
CA VAL A 50 23.08 34.17 1.97
C VAL A 50 23.61 33.65 0.62
N ALA A 51 23.59 34.59 -0.33
CA ALA A 51 24.62 34.75 -1.35
C ALA A 51 25.93 35.25 -0.71
N ALA A 52 27.08 34.68 -1.07
CA ALA A 52 28.36 35.38 -1.03
C ALA A 52 29.47 34.63 -1.80
N CYS A 53 30.17 35.40 -2.64
CA CYS A 53 31.50 35.17 -3.19
C CYS A 53 31.65 34.22 -4.39
N GLY A 54 31.63 34.83 -5.57
CA GLY A 54 32.43 34.38 -6.70
C GLY A 54 33.91 34.77 -6.56
N GLY A 55 34.72 34.12 -7.40
CA GLY A 55 36.05 34.59 -7.81
C GLY A 55 37.23 33.98 -7.08
N SER A 56 37.83 32.93 -7.65
CA SER A 56 39.26 32.84 -8.03
C SER A 56 39.75 31.37 -8.11
N SER A 57 40.43 31.08 -9.23
CA SER A 57 41.57 30.16 -9.36
C SER A 57 41.55 28.84 -8.56
N GLY A 58 41.05 27.77 -9.17
CA GLY A 58 41.22 26.41 -8.64
C GLY A 58 41.19 25.37 -9.75
N THR A 59 42.33 24.72 -9.96
CA THR A 59 42.62 23.50 -10.73
C THR A 59 41.40 22.62 -11.00
N PRO A 60 41.18 22.08 -12.23
CA PRO A 60 40.13 21.09 -12.45
C PRO A 60 40.45 19.85 -11.60
N ALA A 61 39.68 19.65 -10.53
CA ALA A 61 39.69 18.40 -9.79
C ALA A 61 39.22 17.29 -10.74
N PRO A 62 39.88 16.12 -10.77
CA PRO A 62 39.44 15.03 -11.61
C PRO A 62 38.02 14.65 -11.16
N ALA A 63 37.07 14.69 -12.10
CA ALA A 63 35.76 14.12 -11.92
C ALA A 63 35.96 12.62 -11.68
N SER A 64 35.96 12.21 -10.41
CA SER A 64 35.79 10.83 -10.00
C SER A 64 34.35 10.42 -10.27
N GLY A 65 33.99 10.34 -11.56
CA GLY A 65 32.86 9.60 -12.05
C GLY A 65 33.18 8.12 -11.93
N GLY A 66 33.19 7.61 -10.70
CA GLY A 66 33.08 6.18 -10.47
C GLY A 66 31.75 5.71 -11.08
N PRO A 67 31.70 4.52 -11.71
CA PRO A 67 30.45 3.98 -12.20
C PRO A 67 29.44 3.98 -11.04
N ALA A 68 28.25 4.54 -11.27
CA ALA A 68 27.14 4.40 -10.35
C ALA A 68 27.00 2.90 -10.07
N ALA A 69 27.25 2.51 -8.82
CA ALA A 69 27.06 1.14 -8.40
C ALA A 69 25.62 0.77 -8.78
N SER A 70 25.48 -0.30 -9.56
CA SER A 70 24.21 -1.00 -9.66
C SER A 70 23.92 -1.50 -8.25
N ASP A 71 23.09 -0.76 -7.51
CA ASP A 71 22.58 -1.24 -6.23
C ASP A 71 21.63 -2.41 -6.52
N GLU A 72 22.22 -3.59 -6.71
CA GLU A 72 21.48 -4.84 -6.64
C GLU A 72 20.80 -4.92 -5.27
N PRO A 73 19.53 -5.39 -5.21
CA PRO A 73 18.84 -5.57 -3.95
C PRO A 73 19.68 -6.43 -3.00
N LYS A 74 20.12 -5.83 -1.88
CA LYS A 74 20.84 -6.55 -0.84
C LYS A 74 19.83 -7.22 0.07
N SER A 75 19.94 -8.54 0.20
CA SER A 75 19.11 -9.30 1.15
C SER A 75 19.66 -9.14 2.58
N GLY A 76 18.75 -9.09 3.55
CA GLY A 76 19.05 -8.97 4.97
C GLY A 76 19.14 -7.53 5.47
N GLY A 77 19.32 -7.41 6.79
CA GLY A 77 19.30 -6.13 7.52
C GLY A 77 18.15 -6.05 8.50
N THR A 78 18.20 -5.04 9.37
CA THR A 78 17.14 -4.74 10.33
C THR A 78 16.74 -3.28 10.17
N LEU A 79 15.48 -3.05 9.87
CA LEU A 79 14.90 -1.70 9.90
C LEU A 79 14.39 -1.43 11.31
N LEU A 80 14.98 -0.43 11.97
CA LEU A 80 14.47 0.10 13.23
C LEU A 80 13.59 1.30 12.91
N ALA A 81 12.27 1.11 13.00
CA ALA A 81 11.28 2.16 12.81
C ALA A 81 10.72 2.60 14.17
N ALA A 82 10.71 3.91 14.43
CA ALA A 82 10.08 4.46 15.62
C ALA A 82 8.57 4.60 15.38
N LEU A 83 7.77 4.10 16.34
CA LEU A 83 6.34 4.35 16.41
C LEU A 83 6.08 5.49 17.40
N THR A 84 4.99 6.23 17.20
CA THR A 84 4.60 7.36 18.06
C THR A 84 4.08 6.93 19.44
N GLY A 85 3.80 5.64 19.63
CA GLY A 85 3.32 5.04 20.87
C GLY A 85 3.30 3.51 20.79
N GLU A 86 2.72 2.87 21.82
CA GLU A 86 2.46 1.43 21.81
C GLU A 86 1.07 1.13 21.20
N PRO A 87 0.90 0.02 20.46
CA PRO A 87 -0.41 -0.51 20.12
C PRO A 87 -1.27 -0.76 21.37
N ASP A 88 -2.58 -0.58 21.26
CA ASP A 88 -3.55 -0.92 22.31
C ASP A 88 -3.78 -2.44 22.39
N THR A 89 -3.88 -3.07 21.22
CA THR A 89 -4.03 -4.50 21.01
C THR A 89 -3.38 -4.88 19.68
N LEU A 90 -3.04 -6.15 19.49
CA LEU A 90 -2.62 -6.69 18.19
C LEU A 90 -3.76 -7.36 17.41
N ASP A 91 -4.98 -7.33 17.95
CA ASP A 91 -6.19 -7.81 17.28
C ASP A 91 -6.75 -6.72 16.35
N PRO A 92 -6.75 -6.92 15.02
CA PRO A 92 -7.21 -5.90 14.09
C PRO A 92 -8.69 -5.56 14.20
N ALA A 93 -9.52 -6.45 14.73
CA ALA A 93 -10.96 -6.17 14.86
C ALA A 93 -11.25 -5.16 15.98
N THR A 94 -10.46 -5.17 17.05
CA THR A 94 -10.80 -4.46 18.30
C THR A 94 -9.90 -3.27 18.59
N SER A 95 -8.83 -3.07 17.81
CA SER A 95 -7.97 -1.89 17.97
C SER A 95 -8.69 -0.59 17.60
N ALA A 96 -8.44 0.45 18.37
CA ALA A 96 -9.03 1.79 18.21
C ALA A 96 -8.01 2.86 17.85
N ILE A 97 -6.73 2.53 17.69
CA ILE A 97 -5.67 3.51 17.49
C ILE A 97 -4.87 3.26 16.22
N TYR A 98 -4.50 4.35 15.55
CA TYR A 98 -3.74 4.30 14.29
C TYR A 98 -2.36 3.65 14.43
N THR A 99 -1.71 3.79 15.58
CA THR A 99 -0.39 3.19 15.83
C THR A 99 -0.41 1.67 15.68
N ALA A 100 -1.52 1.01 16.03
CA ALA A 100 -1.68 -0.42 15.82
C ALA A 100 -1.83 -0.75 14.33
N THR A 101 -2.57 0.06 13.56
CA THR A 101 -2.69 -0.08 12.09
C THR A 101 -1.35 -0.04 11.37
N GLN A 102 -0.39 0.77 11.86
CA GLN A 102 0.97 0.79 11.32
C GLN A 102 1.69 -0.55 11.51
N VAL A 103 1.39 -1.29 12.58
CA VAL A 103 1.91 -2.64 12.81
C VAL A 103 1.14 -3.65 11.96
N PHE A 104 -0.20 -3.51 11.85
CA PHE A 104 -1.05 -4.42 11.10
C PHE A 104 -0.70 -4.52 9.62
N SER A 105 -0.34 -3.40 8.98
CA SER A 105 0.05 -3.38 7.57
C SER A 105 1.29 -4.24 7.24
N HIS A 106 2.05 -4.63 8.25
CA HIS A 106 3.21 -5.52 8.11
C HIS A 106 2.86 -6.98 8.37
N ILE A 107 1.86 -7.25 9.23
CA ILE A 107 1.48 -8.59 9.70
C ILE A 107 0.35 -9.19 8.87
N PHE A 108 -0.66 -8.39 8.55
CA PHE A 108 -1.88 -8.82 7.88
C PHE A 108 -1.93 -8.32 6.44
N SER A 109 -2.79 -8.95 5.65
CA SER A 109 -3.10 -8.50 4.30
C SER A 109 -4.60 -8.21 4.18
N THR A 110 -4.96 -7.31 3.28
CA THR A 110 -6.33 -7.01 2.90
C THR A 110 -6.68 -7.71 1.58
N LEU A 111 -7.93 -7.57 1.12
CA LEU A 111 -8.30 -8.06 -0.22
C LEU A 111 -7.66 -7.22 -1.34
N VAL A 112 -7.67 -5.89 -1.16
CA VAL A 112 -7.17 -4.91 -2.13
C VAL A 112 -6.28 -3.89 -1.44
N GLY A 113 -5.34 -3.33 -2.19
CA GLY A 113 -4.50 -2.22 -1.79
C GLY A 113 -4.76 -1.00 -2.67
N ILE A 114 -4.13 0.12 -2.33
CA ILE A 114 -4.12 1.34 -3.13
C ILE A 114 -2.68 1.80 -3.35
N ASP A 115 -2.35 2.23 -4.56
CA ASP A 115 -1.01 2.69 -4.91
C ASP A 115 -0.85 4.21 -4.76
N GLU A 116 0.33 4.72 -5.10
CA GLU A 116 0.66 6.14 -5.05
C GLU A 116 -0.14 7.02 -6.03
N ASN A 117 -0.76 6.42 -7.04
CA ASN A 117 -1.62 7.09 -8.01
C ASN A 117 -3.11 7.06 -7.59
N ASN A 118 -3.42 6.50 -6.42
CA ASN A 118 -4.77 6.21 -5.94
C ASN A 118 -5.51 5.14 -6.78
N GLU A 119 -4.77 4.24 -7.43
CA GLU A 119 -5.32 3.11 -8.15
C GLU A 119 -5.40 1.89 -7.24
N PHE A 120 -6.56 1.22 -7.25
CA PHE A 120 -6.75 -0.02 -6.49
C PHE A 120 -6.08 -1.19 -7.19
N TYR A 121 -5.35 -2.01 -6.43
CA TYR A 121 -4.74 -3.24 -6.92
C TYR A 121 -5.07 -4.43 -6.01
N GLY A 122 -4.95 -5.63 -6.57
CA GLY A 122 -5.22 -6.87 -5.84
C GLY A 122 -4.11 -7.24 -4.85
N VAL A 123 -4.48 -7.60 -3.62
CA VAL A 123 -3.55 -8.14 -2.60
C VAL A 123 -3.86 -9.62 -2.38
N LEU A 124 -4.92 -9.94 -1.61
CA LEU A 124 -5.45 -11.30 -1.50
C LEU A 124 -6.53 -11.61 -2.55
N ALA A 125 -7.12 -10.57 -3.16
CA ALA A 125 -7.98 -10.73 -4.33
C ALA A 125 -7.17 -10.55 -5.62
N THR A 126 -7.33 -11.47 -6.58
CA THR A 126 -6.71 -11.36 -7.92
C THR A 126 -7.58 -10.61 -8.90
N LYS A 127 -8.90 -10.66 -8.71
CA LYS A 127 -9.91 -10.04 -9.57
C LYS A 127 -11.19 -9.81 -8.79
N TRP A 128 -11.97 -8.82 -9.22
CA TRP A 128 -13.31 -8.61 -8.72
C TRP A 128 -14.27 -8.24 -9.86
N ASP A 129 -15.55 -8.49 -9.64
CA ASP A 129 -16.66 -8.10 -10.53
C ASP A 129 -17.85 -7.59 -9.71
N GLN A 130 -18.63 -6.71 -10.32
CA GLN A 130 -19.87 -6.18 -9.74
C GLN A 130 -21.03 -6.50 -10.69
N PRO A 131 -21.57 -7.73 -10.66
CA PRO A 131 -22.61 -8.16 -11.61
C PRO A 131 -23.91 -7.35 -11.47
N ASP A 132 -24.16 -6.79 -10.28
CA ASP A 132 -25.27 -5.89 -10.01
C ASP A 132 -24.87 -4.87 -8.92
N PRO A 133 -25.62 -3.77 -8.72
CA PRO A 133 -25.23 -2.70 -7.79
C PRO A 133 -25.05 -3.11 -6.33
N LEU A 134 -25.55 -4.28 -5.92
CA LEU A 134 -25.55 -4.78 -4.55
C LEU A 134 -24.67 -6.03 -4.35
N THR A 135 -24.06 -6.54 -5.41
CA THR A 135 -23.25 -7.76 -5.35
C THR A 135 -21.82 -7.48 -5.78
N TRP A 136 -20.85 -7.87 -4.95
CA TRP A 136 -19.44 -7.92 -5.34
C TRP A 136 -18.93 -9.35 -5.26
N VAL A 137 -18.18 -9.78 -6.28
CA VAL A 137 -17.54 -11.10 -6.31
C VAL A 137 -16.04 -10.90 -6.39
N PHE A 138 -15.29 -11.52 -5.50
CA PHE A 138 -13.83 -11.49 -5.49
C PHE A 138 -13.26 -12.89 -5.73
N ASP A 139 -12.40 -12.99 -6.75
CA ASP A 139 -11.51 -14.14 -6.94
C ASP A 139 -10.26 -13.94 -6.09
N LEU A 140 -9.85 -14.97 -5.36
CA LEU A 140 -8.78 -14.93 -4.37
C LEU A 140 -7.54 -15.65 -4.86
N VAL A 141 -6.38 -15.22 -4.35
CA VAL A 141 -5.10 -15.93 -4.56
C VAL A 141 -5.18 -17.35 -3.99
N ASP A 142 -4.53 -18.31 -4.65
CA ASP A 142 -4.55 -19.73 -4.27
C ASP A 142 -3.28 -20.19 -3.54
N ASN A 143 -2.28 -19.31 -3.44
CA ASN A 143 -0.94 -19.60 -2.92
C ASN A 143 -0.60 -18.85 -1.62
N ALA A 144 -1.52 -18.02 -1.10
CA ALA A 144 -1.29 -17.34 0.18
C ALA A 144 -1.37 -18.32 1.36
N THR A 145 -0.47 -18.13 2.32
CA THR A 145 -0.35 -18.94 3.52
C THR A 145 -0.19 -18.00 4.72
N PHE A 146 -0.87 -18.31 5.81
CA PHE A 146 -0.69 -17.62 7.08
C PHE A 146 0.67 -17.95 7.71
N HIS A 147 1.14 -17.10 8.62
CA HIS A 147 2.43 -17.29 9.30
C HIS A 147 2.53 -18.61 10.10
N ASN A 148 1.40 -19.22 10.46
CA ASN A 148 1.34 -20.52 11.12
C ASN A 148 1.38 -21.73 10.14
N GLY A 149 1.51 -21.48 8.83
CA GLY A 149 1.55 -22.51 7.80
C GLY A 149 0.18 -22.94 7.26
N GLU A 150 -0.93 -22.40 7.79
CA GLU A 150 -2.25 -22.69 7.26
C GLU A 150 -2.51 -21.96 5.94
N LYS A 151 -3.22 -22.62 5.03
CA LYS A 151 -3.60 -22.02 3.74
C LYS A 151 -4.67 -20.95 3.94
N PHE A 152 -4.54 -19.81 3.27
CA PHE A 152 -5.58 -18.80 3.18
C PHE A 152 -6.72 -19.25 2.25
N THR A 153 -7.97 -19.01 2.67
CA THR A 153 -9.17 -19.36 1.90
C THR A 153 -10.28 -18.31 2.03
N ALA A 154 -11.31 -18.44 1.20
CA ALA A 154 -12.53 -17.63 1.31
C ALA A 154 -13.24 -17.72 2.67
N GLU A 155 -13.06 -18.80 3.43
CA GLU A 155 -13.60 -18.95 4.79
C GLU A 155 -12.99 -17.92 5.76
N ASP A 156 -11.70 -17.58 5.59
CA ASP A 156 -11.02 -16.59 6.41
C ASP A 156 -11.53 -15.16 6.11
N VAL A 157 -11.85 -14.90 4.84
CA VAL A 157 -12.50 -13.65 4.43
C VAL A 157 -13.88 -13.55 5.08
N LYS A 158 -14.72 -14.56 4.89
CA LYS A 158 -16.05 -14.61 5.50
C LYS A 158 -15.98 -14.40 7.01
N TYR A 159 -15.12 -15.16 7.68
CA TYR A 159 -14.94 -15.06 9.13
C TYR A 159 -14.54 -13.65 9.58
N THR A 160 -13.61 -13.02 8.86
CA THR A 160 -13.14 -11.66 9.19
C THR A 160 -14.28 -10.66 9.18
N PHE A 161 -15.12 -10.66 8.14
CA PHE A 161 -16.24 -9.72 8.03
C PHE A 161 -17.41 -10.09 8.94
N ASP A 162 -17.72 -11.37 9.12
CA ASP A 162 -18.74 -11.81 10.08
C ASP A 162 -18.37 -11.38 11.50
N ARG A 163 -17.10 -11.59 11.90
CA ARG A 163 -16.58 -11.17 13.21
C ARG A 163 -16.61 -9.64 13.36
N MET A 164 -16.23 -8.91 12.33
CA MET A 164 -16.22 -7.44 12.33
C MET A 164 -17.63 -6.86 12.47
N LEU A 165 -18.64 -7.49 11.87
CA LEU A 165 -20.02 -7.03 11.90
C LEU A 165 -20.82 -7.55 13.10
N ASP A 166 -20.30 -8.54 13.83
CA ASP A 166 -20.89 -8.99 15.09
C ASP A 166 -20.77 -7.89 16.17
N PRO A 167 -21.89 -7.37 16.69
CA PRO A 167 -21.88 -6.37 17.76
C PRO A 167 -21.15 -6.84 19.02
N ALA A 168 -21.11 -8.15 19.28
CA ALA A 168 -20.42 -8.73 20.44
C ALA A 168 -18.89 -8.59 20.35
N THR A 169 -18.33 -8.51 19.14
CA THR A 169 -16.90 -8.24 18.93
C THR A 169 -16.54 -6.83 19.37
N GLY A 170 -17.46 -5.87 19.23
CA GLY A 170 -17.18 -4.45 19.50
C GLY A 170 -16.18 -3.85 18.52
N ALA A 171 -16.22 -4.26 17.24
CA ALA A 171 -15.24 -3.84 16.26
C ALA A 171 -15.34 -2.35 15.93
N THR A 172 -14.18 -1.68 15.86
CA THR A 172 -14.12 -0.22 15.65
C THR A 172 -14.46 0.18 14.22
N SER A 173 -14.20 -0.69 13.25
CA SER A 173 -14.50 -0.50 11.83
C SER A 173 -15.88 -1.00 11.40
N ALA A 174 -16.72 -1.52 12.31
CA ALA A 174 -18.02 -2.10 11.96
C ALA A 174 -18.90 -1.13 11.16
N ALA A 175 -18.89 0.16 11.51
CA ALA A 175 -19.65 1.20 10.82
C ALA A 175 -19.17 1.42 9.36
N SER A 176 -17.87 1.24 9.08
CA SER A 176 -17.32 1.34 7.72
C SER A 176 -17.83 0.24 6.80
N PHE A 177 -18.32 -0.87 7.35
CA PHE A 177 -18.78 -2.04 6.61
C PHE A 177 -20.26 -2.35 6.82
N GLU A 178 -21.03 -1.43 7.43
CA GLU A 178 -22.45 -1.64 7.77
C GLU A 178 -23.33 -1.97 6.55
N ALA A 179 -22.91 -1.53 5.36
CA ALA A 179 -23.57 -1.79 4.09
C ALA A 179 -23.51 -3.27 3.68
N ILE A 180 -22.58 -4.05 4.21
CA ILE A 180 -22.51 -5.49 3.98
C ILE A 180 -23.68 -6.17 4.70
N ASP A 181 -24.47 -6.92 3.95
CA ASP A 181 -25.52 -7.79 4.46
C ASP A 181 -24.96 -9.18 4.80
N SER A 182 -24.18 -9.76 3.88
CA SER A 182 -23.58 -11.07 4.07
C SER A 182 -22.35 -11.26 3.20
N VAL A 183 -21.46 -12.14 3.68
CA VAL A 183 -20.32 -12.66 2.93
C VAL A 183 -20.51 -14.17 2.76
N GLU A 184 -20.53 -14.63 1.51
CA GLU A 184 -20.76 -16.01 1.10
C GLU A 184 -19.48 -16.62 0.52
N VAL A 185 -19.17 -17.85 0.94
CA VAL A 185 -18.10 -18.66 0.33
C VAL A 185 -18.67 -19.37 -0.88
N VAL A 186 -18.31 -18.92 -2.08
CA VAL A 186 -18.73 -19.57 -3.34
C VAL A 186 -17.83 -20.76 -3.67
N SER A 187 -16.54 -20.62 -3.39
CA SER A 187 -15.54 -21.69 -3.48
C SER A 187 -14.35 -21.36 -2.56
N PRO A 188 -13.38 -22.26 -2.36
CA PRO A 188 -12.21 -21.97 -1.52
C PRO A 188 -11.42 -20.71 -1.93
N THR A 189 -11.52 -20.30 -3.20
CA THR A 189 -10.82 -19.14 -3.78
C THR A 189 -11.79 -18.11 -4.36
N GLN A 190 -13.06 -18.12 -3.96
CA GLN A 190 -14.04 -17.12 -4.41
C GLN A 190 -15.03 -16.79 -3.31
N VAL A 191 -15.22 -15.50 -3.10
CA VAL A 191 -16.11 -14.96 -2.07
C VAL A 191 -17.07 -13.95 -2.71
N LYS A 192 -18.31 -13.95 -2.26
CA LYS A 192 -19.36 -13.04 -2.71
C LYS A 192 -19.84 -12.19 -1.53
N PHE A 193 -19.85 -10.88 -1.72
CA PHE A 193 -20.37 -9.90 -0.78
C PHE A 193 -21.73 -9.43 -1.29
N ASN A 194 -22.76 -9.53 -0.45
CA ASN A 194 -24.07 -8.95 -0.70
C ASN A 194 -24.21 -7.68 0.13
N LEU A 195 -24.68 -6.59 -0.48
CA LEU A 195 -24.88 -5.29 0.16
C LEU A 195 -26.36 -5.00 0.39
N LYS A 196 -26.67 -4.31 1.49
CA LYS A 196 -28.03 -3.83 1.83
C LYS A 196 -28.48 -2.67 0.92
N TYR A 197 -27.52 -1.88 0.44
CA TYR A 197 -27.70 -0.73 -0.43
C TYR A 197 -26.40 -0.44 -1.20
N THR A 198 -26.49 0.38 -2.25
CA THR A 198 -25.32 0.77 -3.04
C THR A 198 -24.34 1.56 -2.17
N PHE A 199 -23.07 1.15 -2.17
CA PHE A 199 -22.08 1.72 -1.26
C PHE A 199 -20.77 2.04 -1.99
N GLY A 200 -20.59 3.32 -2.31
CA GLY A 200 -19.38 3.82 -2.98
C GLY A 200 -18.07 3.61 -2.19
N PRO A 201 -18.05 3.79 -0.85
CA PRO A 201 -16.82 3.68 -0.07
C PRO A 201 -16.25 2.26 0.12
N LEU A 202 -16.88 1.20 -0.41
CA LEU A 202 -16.47 -0.18 -0.11
C LEU A 202 -14.97 -0.40 -0.35
N PHE A 203 -14.45 0.01 -1.51
CA PHE A 203 -13.05 -0.23 -1.88
C PHE A 203 -12.05 0.53 -1.00
N ILE A 204 -12.33 1.79 -0.65
CA ILE A 204 -11.42 2.55 0.20
C ILE A 204 -11.39 1.96 1.62
N ASN A 205 -12.53 1.46 2.12
CA ASN A 205 -12.59 0.81 3.43
C ASN A 205 -11.83 -0.53 3.43
N LEU A 206 -11.87 -1.28 2.33
CA LEU A 206 -11.14 -2.54 2.21
C LEU A 206 -9.61 -2.39 2.36
N VAL A 207 -9.03 -1.25 2.02
CA VAL A 207 -7.56 -1.05 2.02
C VAL A 207 -6.94 -0.96 3.41
N GLY A 208 -7.67 -0.43 4.40
CA GLY A 208 -7.08 -0.08 5.71
C GLY A 208 -7.81 -0.65 6.92
N GLU A 209 -9.00 -1.22 6.73
CA GLU A 209 -9.88 -1.62 7.83
C GLU A 209 -10.37 -3.08 7.73
N SER A 210 -9.92 -3.82 6.70
CA SER A 210 -10.31 -5.21 6.44
C SER A 210 -9.16 -6.21 6.53
N TRP A 211 -8.31 -6.07 7.55
CA TRP A 211 -7.20 -7.00 7.80
C TRP A 211 -7.71 -8.43 7.94
N ILE A 212 -7.37 -9.30 7.00
CA ILE A 212 -7.86 -10.69 6.94
C ILE A 212 -7.22 -11.51 8.06
N GLN A 213 -8.06 -12.21 8.82
CA GLN A 213 -7.68 -12.94 10.03
C GLN A 213 -7.78 -14.45 9.82
N ASN A 214 -6.84 -15.19 10.42
CA ASN A 214 -6.89 -16.65 10.43
C ASN A 214 -7.98 -17.11 11.42
N LYS A 215 -9.07 -17.69 10.91
CA LYS A 215 -10.21 -18.11 11.73
C LYS A 215 -9.81 -18.96 12.94
N LYS A 216 -9.00 -20.01 12.71
CA LYS A 216 -8.63 -20.95 13.77
C LYS A 216 -7.74 -20.32 14.83
N ALA A 217 -6.81 -19.45 14.42
CA ALA A 217 -5.92 -18.76 15.35
C ALA A 217 -6.69 -17.81 16.27
N ILE A 218 -7.71 -17.12 15.74
CA ILE A 218 -8.59 -16.27 16.57
C ILE A 218 -9.38 -17.13 17.57
N ASP A 219 -10.01 -18.21 17.11
CA ASP A 219 -10.86 -19.04 17.97
C ASP A 219 -10.07 -19.81 19.05
N ALA A 220 -8.80 -20.14 18.79
CA ALA A 220 -7.98 -20.97 19.68
C ALA A 220 -7.00 -20.19 20.56
N GLY A 221 -6.83 -18.88 20.32
CA GLY A 221 -5.69 -18.12 20.83
C GLY A 221 -6.04 -16.76 21.44
N ASP A 222 -4.99 -16.00 21.73
CA ASP A 222 -5.07 -14.61 22.16
C ASP A 222 -4.62 -13.70 21.01
N PRO A 223 -5.55 -13.20 20.17
CA PRO A 223 -5.19 -12.35 19.03
C PRO A 223 -4.57 -11.02 19.43
N ALA A 224 -4.80 -10.55 20.66
CA ALA A 224 -4.23 -9.32 21.16
C ALA A 224 -2.71 -9.44 21.40
N ARG A 225 -2.18 -10.67 21.48
CA ARG A 225 -0.78 -10.94 21.81
C ARG A 225 -0.06 -11.85 20.83
N ASN A 226 -0.80 -12.65 20.06
CA ASN A 226 -0.24 -13.62 19.12
C ASN A 226 -0.92 -13.47 17.75
N PRO A 227 -0.76 -12.31 17.07
CA PRO A 227 -1.37 -12.08 15.78
C PRO A 227 -0.79 -13.03 14.72
N ILE A 228 -1.67 -13.63 13.93
CA ILE A 228 -1.30 -14.49 12.80
C ILE A 228 -1.93 -13.90 11.54
N GLY A 229 -1.09 -13.48 10.59
CA GLY A 229 -1.54 -12.91 9.33
C GLY A 229 -0.87 -13.55 8.11
N THR A 230 -1.09 -12.95 6.95
CA THR A 230 -0.52 -13.34 5.65
C THR A 230 0.47 -12.32 5.11
N GLY A 231 0.77 -11.27 5.90
CA GLY A 231 1.62 -10.17 5.51
C GLY A 231 3.10 -10.54 5.44
N PRO A 232 3.96 -9.62 4.99
CA PRO A 232 5.38 -9.88 4.75
C PRO A 232 6.20 -10.11 6.03
N PHE A 233 5.70 -9.70 7.21
CA PHE A 233 6.40 -9.87 8.48
C PHE A 233 5.57 -10.68 9.47
N GLN A 234 6.21 -11.60 10.17
CA GLN A 234 5.62 -12.36 11.27
C GLN A 234 5.92 -11.68 12.60
N PHE A 235 4.93 -11.66 13.50
CA PHE A 235 5.13 -11.20 14.86
C PHE A 235 6.04 -12.15 15.65
N VAL A 236 7.00 -11.58 16.38
CA VAL A 236 7.94 -12.34 17.23
C VAL A 236 7.74 -12.00 18.70
N GLU A 237 7.76 -10.71 19.04
CA GLU A 237 7.71 -10.26 20.43
C GLU A 237 7.15 -8.83 20.53
N TRP A 238 6.47 -8.55 21.65
CA TRP A 238 6.10 -7.21 22.08
C TRP A 238 6.60 -6.97 23.50
N VAL A 239 7.75 -6.31 23.61
CA VAL A 239 8.30 -5.84 24.88
C VAL A 239 7.61 -4.53 25.25
N ARG A 240 6.84 -4.53 26.33
CA ARG A 240 6.18 -3.32 26.84
C ARG A 240 7.17 -2.43 27.57
N ALA A 241 6.99 -1.13 27.46
CA ALA A 241 7.66 -0.18 28.33
C ALA A 241 7.28 -0.48 29.79
N THR A 242 8.24 -0.93 30.59
CA THR A 242 8.10 -0.94 32.06
C THR A 242 7.93 0.50 32.54
N THR A 243 6.85 0.75 33.28
CA THR A 243 6.60 2.01 33.96
C THR A 243 7.60 2.24 35.09
#